data_AF-A0AAN8FY95-F1
#
_entry.id   AF-A0AAN8FY95-F1
#
_cell.length_a   1.000
_cell.length_b   1.000
_cell.length_c   1.000
_cell.angle_alpha   90.00
_cell.angle_beta   90.00
_cell.angle_gamma   90.00
#
_symmetry.space_group_name_H-M   'P 1'
#
loop_
_entity.id
_entity.type
_entity.pdbx_description
1 polymer ?
#
loop_
_entity_poly.entity_id
_entity_poly.type
_entity_poly.pdbx_seq_one_letter_code
_entity_poly.pdbx_strand_id
1 'polypeptide(L)'
;MVKLGGGHLPSSSAMFLMHEDTQLSYVALVGAYTCVEPSDPHLARGSSMNFFSIPDLASVLREKEVVDIALAFWEQEPYLYGIGDDVIYNSRNIQNFANMIYYQATKYGCAIQTCNGPPLTHAFVCVFDKKPVLNAPLYLVSPNVNGCVDDSDCERALPFAKCDVNTGLCLATNNTNFTEMPTTSTTTPASHGIITEEIRLKIINMHNYRRSRLAQGLVPNGNTGRNLPAGSNIFMMTYSMELERAAQAYANTCPSESSPSLTTMGENFASISSDAKPFYDCVQEAIKSFWSQIKSESINSRVMFTEKLMTRPKGPLKFTQMAWATTHEVGCGAQRCGANTVVVCRYSPRGNIVNQSIYSQGPMCSACPKGGCIEDSRQPGLCPSY
;
A
#
# COMPACT_ATOMS: atom_id res chain seq x y z
N MET A 1 -8.77 17.27 26.66
CA MET A 1 -7.55 16.51 27.02
C MET A 1 -7.82 15.70 28.27
N VAL A 2 -8.08 14.40 28.11
CA VAL A 2 -8.21 13.43 29.21
C VAL A 2 -7.19 12.32 28.95
N LYS A 3 -6.37 12.02 29.95
CA LYS A 3 -5.16 11.19 29.86
C LYS A 3 -5.51 9.69 29.74
N LEU A 4 -4.94 9.04 28.72
CA LEU A 4 -4.77 7.60 28.64
C LEU A 4 -3.66 7.17 29.62
N GLY A 5 -3.84 6.02 30.26
CA GLY A 5 -2.77 5.33 31.00
C GLY A 5 -1.70 4.82 30.03
N GLY A 6 -0.88 5.73 29.54
CA GLY A 6 0.14 5.48 28.51
C GLY A 6 0.22 6.57 27.44
N GLY A 7 0.32 7.85 27.81
CA GLY A 7 0.74 8.91 26.89
C GLY A 7 -0.32 9.46 25.91
N HIS A 8 0.11 10.36 25.03
CA HIS A 8 -0.66 10.87 23.89
C HIS A 8 -0.28 10.06 22.65
N LEU A 9 -1.18 9.96 21.68
CA LEU A 9 -0.85 9.42 20.37
C LEU A 9 0.36 10.16 19.76
N PRO A 10 1.26 9.46 19.04
CA PRO A 10 2.40 10.08 18.41
C PRO A 10 2.00 11.21 17.45
N SER A 11 2.81 12.27 17.39
CA SER A 11 2.60 13.37 16.44
C SER A 11 2.89 12.96 14.99
N SER A 12 2.41 13.76 14.03
CA SER A 12 2.65 13.61 12.59
C SER A 12 2.76 14.99 11.95
N SER A 13 3.67 15.16 10.99
CA SER A 13 3.73 16.35 10.14
C SER A 13 3.01 16.17 8.80
N ALA A 14 2.43 14.99 8.54
CA ALA A 14 1.84 14.64 7.25
C ALA A 14 0.37 14.21 7.37
N MET A 15 -0.40 14.95 8.16
CA MET A 15 -1.86 14.78 8.32
C MET A 15 -2.59 15.68 7.34
N PHE A 16 -3.55 15.15 6.58
CA PHE A 16 -4.26 15.92 5.56
C PHE A 16 -5.56 16.49 6.11
N LEU A 17 -5.79 17.77 5.83
CA LEU A 17 -7.10 18.37 5.98
C LEU A 17 -8.03 17.73 4.94
N MET A 18 -9.13 17.15 5.41
CA MET A 18 -10.14 16.61 4.51
C MET A 18 -11.10 17.73 4.10
N HIS A 19 -11.44 17.76 2.81
CA HIS A 19 -12.45 18.67 2.27
C HIS A 19 -13.78 17.96 2.07
N GLU A 20 -14.88 18.66 2.28
CA GLU A 20 -16.20 18.11 2.00
C GLU A 20 -16.36 17.82 0.50
N ASP A 21 -16.87 16.64 0.16
CA ASP A 21 -17.17 16.21 -1.20
C ASP A 21 -18.65 15.82 -1.29
N THR A 22 -19.36 16.50 -2.18
CA THR A 22 -20.82 16.38 -2.31
C THR A 22 -21.27 14.99 -2.77
N GLN A 23 -20.43 14.26 -3.51
CA GLN A 23 -20.75 12.88 -3.90
C GLN A 23 -20.67 11.95 -2.69
N LEU A 24 -19.65 12.12 -1.84
CA LEU A 24 -19.53 11.36 -0.60
C LEU A 24 -20.68 11.68 0.36
N SER A 25 -21.11 12.94 0.45
CA SER A 25 -22.27 13.34 1.27
C SER A 25 -23.57 12.70 0.77
N TYR A 26 -23.73 12.56 -0.55
CA TYR A 26 -24.87 11.84 -1.13
C TYR A 26 -24.85 10.34 -0.79
N VAL A 27 -23.68 9.69 -0.86
CA VAL A 27 -23.54 8.28 -0.46
C VAL A 27 -23.82 8.12 1.04
N ALA A 28 -23.36 9.05 1.88
CA ALA A 28 -23.66 9.07 3.31
C ALA A 28 -25.17 9.18 3.56
N LEU A 29 -25.88 10.04 2.81
CA LEU A 29 -27.33 10.18 2.92
C LEU A 29 -28.06 8.87 2.57
N VAL A 30 -27.65 8.20 1.50
CA VAL A 30 -28.21 6.89 1.13
C VAL A 30 -27.95 5.85 2.22
N GLY A 31 -26.74 5.84 2.80
CA GLY A 31 -26.39 4.94 3.90
C GLY A 31 -27.15 5.22 5.20
N ALA A 32 -27.53 6.47 5.45
CA ALA A 32 -28.31 6.87 6.62
C ALA A 32 -29.83 6.63 6.45
N TYR A 33 -30.31 6.42 5.22
CA TYR A 33 -31.74 6.48 4.86
C TYR A 33 -32.66 5.62 5.73
N THR A 34 -32.21 4.42 6.12
CA THR A 34 -33.00 3.48 6.93
C THR A 34 -32.74 3.57 8.43
N CYS A 35 -31.79 4.41 8.84
CA CYS A 35 -31.23 4.47 10.20
C CYS A 35 -30.75 3.13 10.75
N VAL A 36 -30.46 2.18 9.87
CA VAL A 36 -29.89 0.87 10.19
C VAL A 36 -28.60 0.72 9.42
N GLU A 37 -27.56 0.23 10.06
CA GLU A 37 -26.26 0.05 9.42
C GLU A 37 -26.40 -0.86 8.18
N PRO A 38 -26.00 -0.38 6.99
CA PRO A 38 -26.12 -1.17 5.77
C PRO A 38 -25.16 -2.37 5.81
N SER A 39 -25.66 -3.55 5.46
CA SER A 39 -24.83 -4.77 5.38
C SER A 39 -23.81 -4.73 4.22
N ASP A 40 -24.15 -4.06 3.12
CA ASP A 40 -23.24 -3.70 2.03
C ASP A 40 -23.51 -2.25 1.60
N PRO A 41 -22.67 -1.29 2.00
CA PRO A 41 -22.88 0.12 1.67
C PRO A 41 -22.56 0.48 0.21
N HIS A 42 -22.17 -0.49 -0.64
CA HIS A 42 -21.85 -0.29 -2.07
C HIS A 42 -20.89 0.91 -2.31
N LEU A 43 -19.92 1.07 -1.41
CA LEU A 43 -18.96 2.17 -1.47
C LEU A 43 -18.08 2.07 -2.71
N ALA A 44 -17.66 3.23 -3.22
CA ALA A 44 -16.59 3.29 -4.20
C ALA A 44 -15.35 2.54 -3.68
N ARG A 45 -14.64 1.85 -4.60
CA ARG A 45 -13.47 1.06 -4.22
C ARG A 45 -12.43 1.97 -3.57
N GLY A 46 -12.00 1.58 -2.37
CA GLY A 46 -11.02 2.33 -1.61
C GLY A 46 -11.62 3.34 -0.64
N SER A 47 -12.94 3.55 -0.61
CA SER A 47 -13.62 4.38 0.38
C SER A 47 -13.97 3.61 1.64
N SER A 48 -14.20 4.34 2.73
CA SER A 48 -14.68 3.80 4.01
C SER A 48 -15.91 4.56 4.49
N MET A 49 -16.62 3.98 5.46
CA MET A 49 -17.82 4.55 6.07
C MET A 49 -17.76 4.35 7.58
N ASN A 50 -18.15 5.39 8.30
CA ASN A 50 -18.56 5.31 9.69
C ASN A 50 -20.08 5.42 9.75
N PHE A 51 -20.67 4.63 10.65
CA PHE A 51 -22.11 4.65 10.91
C PHE A 51 -22.34 4.79 12.41
N PHE A 52 -23.31 5.61 12.78
CA PHE A 52 -23.79 5.75 14.15
C PHE A 52 -25.31 5.90 14.12
N SER A 53 -26.00 5.24 15.04
CA SER A 53 -27.45 5.41 15.22
C SER A 53 -27.82 5.47 16.69
N ILE A 54 -28.75 6.33 17.05
CA ILE A 54 -29.24 6.49 18.41
C ILE A 54 -30.78 6.63 18.45
N PRO A 55 -31.48 5.84 19.28
CA PRO A 55 -32.89 6.05 19.54
C PRO A 55 -33.10 7.29 20.42
N ASP A 56 -33.96 8.19 19.98
CA ASP A 56 -34.37 9.41 20.68
C ASP A 56 -35.75 9.21 21.34
N LEU A 57 -35.73 8.51 22.47
CA LEU A 57 -36.93 8.16 23.25
C LEU A 57 -37.70 9.38 23.77
N ALA A 58 -37.03 10.53 23.91
CA ALA A 58 -37.61 11.77 24.45
C ALA A 58 -37.82 12.86 23.39
N SER A 59 -37.42 12.62 22.13
CA SER A 59 -37.46 13.61 21.04
C SER A 59 -36.73 14.91 21.39
N VAL A 60 -35.60 14.82 22.09
CA VAL A 60 -34.83 15.97 22.59
C VAL A 60 -33.52 16.19 21.83
N LEU A 61 -33.08 15.23 21.03
CA LEU A 61 -31.81 15.31 20.32
C LEU A 61 -32.01 16.10 19.02
N ARG A 62 -31.25 17.18 18.85
CA ARG A 62 -31.11 17.89 17.57
C ARG A 62 -29.92 17.30 16.82
N GLU A 63 -29.85 17.62 15.53
CA GLU A 63 -28.80 17.11 14.64
C GLU A 63 -27.39 17.34 15.18
N LYS A 64 -27.12 18.52 15.74
CA LYS A 64 -25.82 18.84 16.35
C LYS A 64 -25.48 17.91 17.52
N GLU A 65 -26.42 17.62 18.41
CA GLU A 65 -26.14 16.70 19.52
C GLU A 65 -25.86 15.29 19.02
N VAL A 66 -26.58 14.83 17.99
CA VAL A 66 -26.34 13.50 17.39
C VAL A 66 -24.93 13.42 16.80
N VAL A 67 -24.50 14.46 16.07
CA VAL A 67 -23.14 14.54 15.50
C VAL A 67 -22.09 14.57 16.61
N ASP A 68 -22.25 15.43 17.62
CA ASP A 68 -21.30 15.55 18.73
C ASP A 68 -21.15 14.22 19.49
N ILE A 69 -22.27 13.51 19.71
CA ILE A 69 -22.27 12.18 20.35
C ILE A 69 -21.55 11.17 19.46
N ALA A 70 -21.89 11.10 18.17
CA ALA A 70 -21.31 10.14 17.25
C ALA A 70 -19.78 10.29 17.14
N LEU A 71 -19.31 11.52 16.96
CA LEU A 71 -17.88 11.83 16.92
C LEU A 71 -17.19 11.44 18.23
N ALA A 72 -17.80 11.75 19.38
CA ALA A 72 -17.25 11.35 20.67
C ALA A 72 -17.13 9.82 20.85
N PHE A 73 -18.09 9.04 20.34
CA PHE A 73 -18.00 7.58 20.33
C PHE A 73 -16.84 7.09 19.45
N TRP A 74 -16.72 7.62 18.24
CA TRP A 74 -15.66 7.24 17.32
C TRP A 74 -14.27 7.63 17.86
N GLU A 75 -14.13 8.80 18.47
CA GLU A 75 -12.87 9.28 19.07
C GLU A 75 -12.41 8.44 20.28
N GLN A 76 -13.32 7.76 20.98
CA GLN A 76 -13.01 6.96 22.16
C GLN A 76 -12.54 5.54 21.84
N GLU A 77 -12.68 5.06 20.61
CA GLU A 77 -12.32 3.67 20.27
C GLU A 77 -10.86 3.30 20.62
N PRO A 78 -9.84 4.15 20.41
CA PRO A 78 -8.47 3.85 20.81
C PRO A 78 -8.31 3.69 22.32
N TYR A 79 -9.11 4.41 23.11
CA TYR A 79 -9.13 4.28 24.56
C TYR A 79 -9.73 2.94 24.99
N LEU A 80 -10.81 2.52 24.33
CA LEU A 80 -11.54 1.30 24.69
C LEU A 80 -10.84 0.03 24.20
N TYR A 81 -10.23 0.08 23.01
CA TYR A 81 -9.71 -1.11 22.33
C TYR A 81 -8.19 -1.12 22.17
N GLY A 82 -7.52 -0.02 22.49
CA GLY A 82 -6.07 0.12 22.40
C GLY A 82 -5.57 0.39 20.99
N ILE A 83 -4.51 1.17 20.90
CA ILE A 83 -3.68 1.38 19.71
C ILE A 83 -2.25 1.60 20.17
N GLY A 84 -1.28 1.00 19.46
CA GLY A 84 0.14 1.14 19.80
C GLY A 84 0.71 2.49 19.38
N ASP A 85 1.88 2.84 19.91
CA ASP A 85 2.67 4.00 19.48
C ASP A 85 3.19 3.88 18.03
N ASP A 86 3.05 2.71 17.42
CA ASP A 86 3.28 2.48 16.00
C ASP A 86 2.07 2.87 15.11
N VAL A 87 0.95 3.22 15.74
CA VAL A 87 -0.32 3.66 15.15
C VAL A 87 -0.83 2.71 14.06
N ILE A 88 -0.50 1.43 14.19
CA ILE A 88 -0.90 0.40 13.23
C ILE A 88 -2.38 0.06 13.43
N TYR A 89 -3.13 0.08 12.33
CA TYR A 89 -4.52 -0.38 12.29
C TYR A 89 -4.59 -1.92 12.36
N ASN A 90 -4.40 -2.48 13.54
CA ASN A 90 -4.35 -3.93 13.77
C ASN A 90 -5.71 -4.54 14.15
N SER A 91 -6.71 -3.70 14.48
CA SER A 91 -8.01 -4.12 15.00
C SER A 91 -9.14 -3.37 14.30
N ARG A 92 -10.17 -4.12 13.88
CA ARG A 92 -11.39 -3.52 13.33
C ARG A 92 -12.24 -2.82 14.40
N ASN A 93 -11.96 -3.04 15.69
CA ASN A 93 -12.69 -2.39 16.76
C ASN A 93 -12.41 -0.88 16.85
N ILE A 94 -11.33 -0.41 16.23
CA ILE A 94 -11.02 1.03 16.11
C ILE A 94 -11.33 1.57 14.71
N GLN A 95 -12.25 0.94 13.97
CA GLN A 95 -12.52 1.30 12.57
C GLN A 95 -13.01 2.74 12.41
N ASN A 96 -13.90 3.21 13.29
CA ASN A 96 -14.46 4.54 13.10
C ASN A 96 -13.42 5.61 13.36
N PHE A 97 -12.62 5.43 14.42
CA PHE A 97 -11.45 6.26 14.68
C PHE A 97 -10.46 6.21 13.51
N ALA A 98 -10.14 5.00 13.04
CA ALA A 98 -9.20 4.78 11.96
C ALA A 98 -9.59 5.50 10.68
N ASN A 99 -10.87 5.50 10.33
CA ASN A 99 -11.38 6.20 9.16
C ASN A 99 -11.23 7.73 9.30
N MET A 100 -11.50 8.29 10.49
CA MET A 100 -11.39 9.74 10.74
C MET A 100 -9.96 10.28 10.65
N ILE A 101 -8.98 9.48 11.10
CA ILE A 101 -7.58 9.92 11.22
C ILE A 101 -6.66 9.32 10.16
N TYR A 102 -7.21 8.71 9.12
CA TYR A 102 -6.40 8.09 8.08
C TYR A 102 -5.73 9.16 7.22
N TYR A 103 -4.39 9.27 7.30
CA TYR A 103 -3.65 10.37 6.65
C TYR A 103 -3.81 10.46 5.13
N GLN A 104 -4.21 9.38 4.46
CA GLN A 104 -4.44 9.42 3.00
C GLN A 104 -5.82 9.93 2.63
N ALA A 105 -6.77 9.97 3.57
CA ALA A 105 -8.08 10.54 3.32
C ALA A 105 -7.94 12.05 3.14
N THR A 106 -8.44 12.53 2.01
CA THR A 106 -8.41 13.95 1.64
C THR A 106 -9.79 14.53 1.45
N LYS A 107 -10.81 13.68 1.46
CA LYS A 107 -12.20 14.07 1.29
C LYS A 107 -13.12 13.26 2.17
N TYR A 108 -14.18 13.92 2.62
CA TYR A 108 -15.25 13.28 3.37
C TYR A 108 -16.60 13.81 2.92
N GLY A 109 -17.66 13.10 3.25
CA GLY A 109 -19.01 13.62 3.17
C GLY A 109 -19.88 12.92 4.20
N CYS A 110 -20.69 13.69 4.91
CA CYS A 110 -21.52 13.17 5.99
C CYS A 110 -22.99 13.54 5.78
N ALA A 111 -23.87 12.75 6.36
CA ALA A 111 -25.29 13.01 6.36
C ALA A 111 -25.92 12.54 7.67
N ILE A 112 -27.00 13.21 8.04
CA ILE A 112 -27.87 12.83 9.14
C ILE A 112 -29.26 12.51 8.60
N GLN A 113 -29.86 11.46 9.14
CA GLN A 113 -31.22 11.06 8.82
C GLN A 113 -31.99 10.81 10.12
N THR A 114 -33.19 11.37 10.21
CA THR A 114 -34.15 10.99 11.24
C THR A 114 -35.17 10.03 10.65
N CYS A 115 -35.32 8.86 11.27
CA CYS A 115 -36.28 7.84 10.88
C CYS A 115 -37.42 7.81 11.88
N ASN A 116 -38.63 8.00 11.35
CA ASN A 116 -39.86 7.91 12.12
C ASN A 116 -40.14 6.46 12.48
N GLY A 117 -40.29 6.18 13.77
CA GLY A 117 -40.61 4.86 14.30
C GLY A 117 -40.80 4.91 15.81
N PRO A 118 -41.30 3.84 16.44
CA PRO A 118 -41.22 3.68 17.89
C PRO A 118 -39.96 2.86 18.25
N PRO A 119 -38.86 3.48 18.70
CA PRO A 119 -38.65 4.90 18.95
C PRO A 119 -38.13 5.69 17.74
N LEU A 120 -38.27 7.03 17.80
CA LEU A 120 -37.65 7.96 16.85
C LEU A 120 -36.15 7.65 16.85
N THR A 121 -35.53 7.54 15.68
CA THR A 121 -34.10 7.16 15.59
C THR A 121 -33.37 8.14 14.70
N HIS A 122 -32.20 8.60 15.14
CA HIS A 122 -31.30 9.40 14.32
C HIS A 122 -30.12 8.55 13.90
N ALA A 123 -29.72 8.62 12.63
CA ALA A 123 -28.50 8.03 12.12
C ALA A 123 -27.59 9.09 11.54
N PHE A 124 -26.31 9.01 11.88
CA PHE A 124 -25.24 9.84 11.37
C PHE A 124 -24.22 8.97 10.66
N VAL A 125 -23.93 9.32 9.42
CA VAL A 125 -23.04 8.55 8.54
C VAL A 125 -22.02 9.49 7.95
N CYS A 126 -20.76 9.08 7.94
CA CYS A 126 -19.68 9.76 7.23
C CYS A 126 -18.99 8.77 6.29
N VAL A 127 -18.74 9.20 5.05
CA VAL A 127 -18.03 8.44 4.04
C VAL A 127 -16.73 9.18 3.71
N PHE A 128 -15.63 8.44 3.62
CA PHE A 128 -14.29 8.96 3.37
C PHE A 128 -13.78 8.45 2.02
N ASP A 129 -13.05 9.27 1.28
CA ASP A 129 -12.50 8.88 -0.03
C ASP A 129 -11.47 7.76 0.06
N LYS A 130 -10.83 7.59 1.23
CA LYS A 130 -9.84 6.54 1.51
C LYS A 130 -10.19 5.69 2.73
N LYS A 131 -9.85 4.41 2.62
CA LYS A 131 -10.03 3.40 3.66
C LYS A 131 -8.69 3.01 4.29
N PRO A 132 -8.59 3.00 5.62
CA PRO A 132 -7.40 2.50 6.31
C PRO A 132 -7.17 1.01 6.01
N VAL A 133 -5.90 0.65 5.85
CA VAL A 133 -5.48 -0.71 5.49
C VAL A 133 -5.13 -1.48 6.75
N LEU A 134 -5.76 -2.64 6.96
CA LEU A 134 -5.47 -3.48 8.11
C LEU A 134 -3.98 -3.90 8.13
N ASN A 135 -3.36 -3.80 9.29
CA ASN A 135 -1.93 -3.99 9.55
C ASN A 135 -1.02 -2.96 8.86
N ALA A 136 -1.54 -1.77 8.57
CA ALA A 136 -0.78 -0.61 8.10
C ALA A 136 -0.96 0.57 9.07
N PRO A 137 -0.01 1.53 9.10
CA PRO A 137 -0.14 2.72 9.94
C PRO A 137 -1.32 3.60 9.49
N LEU A 138 -2.01 4.18 10.47
CA LEU A 138 -3.08 5.16 10.24
C LEU A 138 -2.55 6.52 9.79
N TYR A 139 -1.33 6.88 10.18
CA TYR A 139 -0.60 8.05 9.70
C TYR A 139 0.91 7.85 9.85
N LEU A 140 1.68 8.75 9.23
CA LEU A 140 3.14 8.73 9.32
C LEU A 140 3.60 9.40 10.62
N VAL A 141 4.12 8.62 11.56
CA VAL A 141 4.64 9.16 12.83
C VAL A 141 5.86 10.06 12.59
N SER A 142 5.80 11.26 13.14
CA SER A 142 6.89 12.26 13.16
C SER A 142 7.04 12.76 14.60
N PRO A 143 8.04 12.30 15.37
CA PRO A 143 8.16 12.65 16.79
C PRO A 143 8.40 14.15 17.02
N ASN A 144 7.78 14.71 18.06
CA ASN A 144 8.00 16.08 18.54
C ASN A 144 7.67 17.19 17.53
N VAL A 145 6.65 16.98 16.70
CA VAL A 145 6.14 18.00 15.76
C VAL A 145 4.70 18.37 16.12
N ASN A 146 4.26 19.57 15.73
CA ASN A 146 2.88 20.04 15.93
C ASN A 146 2.16 20.20 14.57
N GLY A 147 2.32 19.20 13.70
CA GLY A 147 1.86 19.28 12.31
C GLY A 147 2.97 19.67 11.33
N CYS A 148 2.59 19.90 10.08
CA CYS A 148 3.48 20.41 9.05
C CYS A 148 3.93 21.84 9.38
N VAL A 149 5.16 22.19 9.01
CA VAL A 149 5.67 23.57 9.10
C VAL A 149 6.06 24.14 7.75
N ASP A 150 6.24 23.29 6.74
CA ASP A 150 6.44 23.67 5.35
C ASP A 150 5.93 22.57 4.40
N ASP A 151 5.88 22.90 3.10
CA ASP A 151 5.35 21.98 2.07
C ASP A 151 6.11 20.64 2.00
N SER A 152 7.39 20.61 2.38
CA SER A 152 8.21 19.38 2.30
C SER A 152 7.78 18.31 3.31
N ASP A 153 7.12 18.69 4.41
CA ASP A 153 6.46 17.77 5.32
C ASP A 153 5.32 17.01 4.63
N CYS A 154 4.54 17.72 3.83
CA CYS A 154 3.37 17.21 3.16
C CYS A 154 3.71 16.44 1.88
N GLU A 155 4.69 16.94 1.10
CA GLU A 155 5.15 16.33 -0.14
C GLU A 155 5.71 14.91 0.05
N ARG A 156 6.19 14.59 1.26
CA ARG A 156 6.60 13.22 1.66
C ARG A 156 5.46 12.21 1.64
N ALA A 157 4.23 12.67 1.88
CA ALA A 157 3.04 11.82 1.90
C ALA A 157 2.22 11.90 0.61
N LEU A 158 2.13 13.09 0.01
CA LEU A 158 1.45 13.32 -1.27
C LEU A 158 2.21 14.39 -2.08
N PRO A 159 2.72 14.08 -3.28
CA PRO A 159 3.42 15.06 -4.11
C PRO A 159 2.60 16.33 -4.34
N PHE A 160 3.27 17.48 -4.31
CA PHE A 160 2.69 18.82 -4.47
C PHE A 160 1.67 19.23 -3.38
N ALA A 161 1.54 18.45 -2.31
CA ALA A 161 0.73 18.86 -1.17
C ALA A 161 1.35 20.09 -0.50
N LYS A 162 0.48 20.97 0.00
CA LYS A 162 0.88 22.21 0.66
C LYS A 162 0.67 22.12 2.15
N CYS A 163 1.51 22.78 2.93
CA CYS A 163 1.28 22.90 4.36
C CYS A 163 0.42 24.14 4.67
N ASP A 164 -0.69 23.95 5.37
CA ASP A 164 -1.34 25.04 6.08
C ASP A 164 -0.68 25.20 7.45
N VAL A 165 0.32 26.09 7.50
CA VAL A 165 1.11 26.36 8.70
C VAL A 165 0.28 26.88 9.90
N ASN A 166 -0.94 27.37 9.67
CA ASN A 166 -1.79 27.83 10.77
C ASN A 166 -2.46 26.67 11.52
N THR A 167 -2.77 25.60 10.80
CA THR A 167 -3.43 24.41 11.36
C THR A 167 -2.47 23.25 11.56
N GLY A 168 -1.30 23.27 10.93
CA GLY A 168 -0.34 22.17 10.89
C GLY A 168 -0.81 21.00 10.01
N LEU A 169 -1.81 21.23 9.14
CA LEU A 169 -2.39 20.21 8.27
C LEU A 169 -1.95 20.40 6.81
N CYS A 170 -1.80 19.29 6.12
CA CYS A 170 -1.50 19.22 4.71
C CYS A 170 -2.76 19.39 3.86
N LEU A 171 -2.63 20.11 2.76
CA LEU A 171 -3.66 20.35 1.76
C LEU A 171 -3.29 19.56 0.51
N ALA A 172 -4.19 18.67 0.08
CA ALA A 172 -4.06 18.03 -1.22
C ALA A 172 -4.34 19.07 -2.32
N THR A 173 -3.36 19.36 -3.17
CA THR A 173 -3.56 20.31 -4.27
C THR A 173 -4.12 19.58 -5.50
N ASN A 174 -5.17 20.15 -6.10
CA ASN A 174 -5.76 19.67 -7.36
C ASN A 174 -4.94 20.07 -8.59
N ASN A 175 -3.63 20.30 -8.47
CA ASN A 175 -2.82 20.84 -9.57
C ASN A 175 -2.66 19.81 -10.69
N THR A 176 -3.61 19.88 -11.62
CA THR A 176 -3.68 19.20 -12.92
C THR A 176 -2.79 19.85 -13.99
N ASN A 177 -1.89 20.76 -13.62
CA ASN A 177 -0.91 21.32 -14.56
C ASN A 177 0.33 20.44 -14.68
N PHE A 178 0.12 19.20 -15.12
CA PHE A 178 1.13 18.52 -15.90
C PHE A 178 1.14 19.16 -17.28
N THR A 179 2.31 19.66 -17.69
CA THR A 179 2.62 19.79 -19.12
C THR A 179 2.68 18.38 -19.67
N GLU A 180 1.54 17.89 -20.15
CA GLU A 180 1.52 16.80 -21.12
C GLU A 180 2.38 17.23 -22.31
N MET A 181 3.43 16.44 -22.61
CA MET A 181 4.00 16.45 -23.95
C MET A 181 2.88 16.07 -24.93
N PRO A 182 2.74 16.78 -26.06
CA PRO A 182 1.57 16.64 -26.91
C PRO A 182 1.60 15.28 -27.60
N THR A 183 0.71 14.37 -27.21
CA THR A 183 0.26 13.30 -28.09
C THR A 183 -1.18 13.59 -28.49
N THR A 184 -1.29 14.13 -29.70
CA THR A 184 -2.49 14.29 -30.51
C THR A 184 -3.51 13.18 -30.26
N SER A 185 -4.67 13.61 -29.76
CA SER A 185 -5.90 12.86 -29.67
C SER A 185 -6.34 12.41 -31.05
N THR A 186 -6.14 11.13 -31.35
CA THR A 186 -6.91 10.44 -32.38
C THR A 186 -7.90 9.54 -31.67
N THR A 187 -9.17 9.84 -31.87
CA THR A 187 -10.33 9.12 -31.35
C THR A 187 -10.29 7.64 -31.74
N THR A 188 -10.26 6.74 -30.75
CA THR A 188 -10.80 5.36 -30.80
C THR A 188 -10.87 4.78 -29.37
N PRO A 189 -11.75 3.81 -29.09
CA PRO A 189 -12.36 3.62 -27.76
C PRO A 189 -11.50 2.84 -26.76
N ALA A 190 -11.68 3.22 -25.49
CA ALA A 190 -11.18 2.66 -24.23
C ALA A 190 -10.51 1.26 -24.27
N SER A 191 -9.20 1.23 -23.96
CA SER A 191 -8.59 0.13 -23.21
C SER A 191 -8.01 0.68 -21.90
N HIS A 192 -8.77 0.57 -20.81
CA HIS A 192 -8.20 0.74 -19.47
C HIS A 192 -7.16 -0.37 -19.25
N GLY A 193 -5.88 -0.01 -19.04
CA GLY A 193 -4.83 -0.98 -18.76
C GLY A 193 -5.14 -1.82 -17.51
N ILE A 194 -4.93 -3.13 -17.59
CA ILE A 194 -5.21 -4.10 -16.52
C ILE A 194 -4.38 -3.80 -15.25
N ILE A 195 -3.15 -3.34 -15.44
CA ILE A 195 -2.26 -2.88 -14.37
C ILE A 195 -2.49 -1.39 -14.17
N THR A 196 -3.27 -1.04 -13.14
CA THR A 196 -3.52 0.35 -12.74
C THR A 196 -2.36 0.89 -11.92
N GLU A 197 -2.32 2.21 -11.74
CA GLU A 197 -1.29 2.86 -10.92
C GLU A 197 -1.24 2.33 -9.47
N GLU A 198 -2.40 2.03 -8.89
CA GLU A 198 -2.50 1.38 -7.57
C GLU A 198 -1.78 0.01 -7.55
N ILE A 199 -1.94 -0.78 -8.61
CA ILE A 199 -1.27 -2.08 -8.74
C ILE A 199 0.25 -1.86 -8.90
N ARG A 200 0.69 -0.87 -9.68
CA ARG A 200 2.12 -0.51 -9.82
C ARG A 200 2.76 -0.16 -8.49
N LEU A 201 2.11 0.73 -7.72
CA LEU A 201 2.54 1.13 -6.38
C LEU A 201 2.59 -0.06 -5.41
N LYS A 202 1.66 -1.02 -5.53
CA LYS A 202 1.73 -2.22 -4.69
C LYS A 202 2.86 -3.16 -5.09
N ILE A 203 3.09 -3.35 -6.39
CA ILE A 203 4.18 -4.16 -6.91
C ILE A 203 5.50 -3.66 -6.33
N ILE A 204 5.81 -2.38 -6.50
CA ILE A 204 7.07 -1.79 -6.01
C ILE A 204 7.20 -1.88 -4.49
N ASN A 205 6.14 -1.57 -3.74
CA ASN A 205 6.15 -1.64 -2.28
C ASN A 205 6.39 -3.06 -1.78
N MET A 206 5.77 -4.05 -2.42
CA MET A 206 5.97 -5.45 -2.07
C MET A 206 7.40 -5.92 -2.35
N HIS A 207 8.04 -5.44 -3.42
CA HIS A 207 9.43 -5.73 -3.72
C HIS A 207 10.37 -5.06 -2.72
N ASN A 208 10.23 -3.75 -2.50
CA ASN A 208 11.14 -2.99 -1.64
C ASN A 208 11.00 -3.35 -0.16
N TYR A 209 9.79 -3.64 0.35
CA TYR A 209 9.61 -4.17 1.70
C TYR A 209 10.43 -5.44 1.94
N ARG A 210 10.37 -6.37 0.98
CA ARG A 210 11.11 -7.64 1.02
C ARG A 210 12.62 -7.44 0.93
N ARG A 211 13.06 -6.55 0.03
CA ARG A 211 14.47 -6.18 -0.15
C ARG A 211 15.04 -5.49 1.08
N SER A 212 14.29 -4.60 1.72
CA SER A 212 14.68 -3.91 2.95
C SER A 212 14.88 -4.91 4.11
N ARG A 213 13.94 -5.86 4.27
CA ARG A 213 14.07 -6.95 5.24
C ARG A 213 15.30 -7.83 4.97
N LEU A 214 15.64 -8.06 3.70
CA LEU A 214 16.84 -8.79 3.31
C LEU A 214 18.11 -7.99 3.66
N ALA A 215 18.13 -6.69 3.36
CA ALA A 215 19.25 -5.80 3.69
C ALA A 215 19.56 -5.81 5.19
N GLN A 216 18.53 -5.89 6.03
CA GLN A 216 18.65 -5.99 7.49
C GLN A 216 19.02 -7.39 8.01
N GLY A 217 19.13 -8.42 7.16
CA GLY A 217 19.40 -9.79 7.60
C GLY A 217 18.22 -10.45 8.33
N LEU A 218 16.98 -10.06 8.00
CA LEU A 218 15.76 -10.52 8.68
C LEU A 218 14.96 -11.55 7.88
N VAL A 219 15.56 -12.12 6.83
CA VAL A 219 14.94 -13.10 5.93
C VAL A 219 15.49 -14.49 6.23
N PRO A 220 14.66 -15.47 6.62
CA PRO A 220 15.09 -16.85 6.84
C PRO A 220 15.74 -17.47 5.60
N ASN A 221 16.78 -18.29 5.79
CA ASN A 221 17.46 -19.02 4.73
C ASN A 221 16.99 -20.48 4.68
N GLY A 222 15.79 -20.72 4.16
CA GLY A 222 15.16 -22.03 4.17
C GLY A 222 15.01 -22.61 5.58
N ASN A 223 15.15 -23.93 5.69
CA ASN A 223 15.06 -24.66 6.97
C ASN A 223 16.40 -24.71 7.73
N THR A 224 17.34 -23.81 7.45
CA THR A 224 18.68 -23.82 8.09
C THR A 224 18.66 -23.37 9.56
N GLY A 225 17.54 -22.82 10.04
CA GLY A 225 17.43 -22.20 11.37
C GLY A 225 18.18 -20.87 11.49
N ARG A 226 18.67 -20.31 10.38
CA ARG A 226 19.39 -19.03 10.32
C ARG A 226 18.77 -18.10 9.28
N ASN A 227 18.95 -16.81 9.48
CA ASN A 227 18.65 -15.82 8.45
C ASN A 227 19.76 -15.75 7.40
N LEU A 228 19.41 -15.25 6.23
CA LEU A 228 20.37 -14.78 5.23
C LEU A 228 21.20 -13.63 5.82
N PRO A 229 22.50 -13.53 5.48
CA PRO A 229 23.34 -12.41 5.89
C PRO A 229 22.74 -11.06 5.48
N ALA A 230 22.96 -10.01 6.26
CA ALA A 230 22.60 -8.64 5.90
C ALA A 230 23.27 -8.22 4.57
N GLY A 231 22.58 -7.37 3.82
CA GLY A 231 23.00 -6.93 2.49
C GLY A 231 23.37 -5.47 2.46
N SER A 232 24.58 -5.16 2.00
CA SER A 232 25.18 -3.82 2.09
C SER A 232 24.97 -2.93 0.87
N ASN A 233 24.52 -3.47 -0.26
CA ASN A 233 24.42 -2.77 -1.55
C ASN A 233 23.08 -2.97 -2.28
N ILE A 234 22.01 -3.29 -1.56
CA ILE A 234 20.71 -3.62 -2.15
C ILE A 234 19.98 -2.34 -2.55
N PHE A 235 19.76 -2.11 -3.85
CA PHE A 235 19.04 -0.93 -4.33
C PHE A 235 17.54 -0.96 -4.02
N MET A 236 16.97 0.22 -3.80
CA MET A 236 15.52 0.43 -3.92
C MET A 236 15.12 0.27 -5.39
N MET A 237 14.04 -0.46 -5.65
CA MET A 237 13.47 -0.59 -6.99
C MET A 237 12.54 0.59 -7.29
N THR A 238 12.55 1.07 -8.54
CA THR A 238 11.58 1.95 -9.18
C THR A 238 10.69 1.18 -10.16
N TYR A 239 9.55 1.76 -10.55
CA TYR A 239 8.61 1.11 -11.46
C TYR A 239 8.91 1.55 -12.90
N SER A 240 9.05 0.59 -13.82
CA SER A 240 9.34 0.87 -15.23
C SER A 240 8.15 0.51 -16.12
N MET A 241 7.58 1.54 -16.76
CA MET A 241 6.50 1.39 -17.72
C MET A 241 6.92 0.62 -18.97
N GLU A 242 8.20 0.67 -19.34
CA GLU A 242 8.74 -0.11 -20.44
C GLU A 242 8.76 -1.61 -20.11
N LEU A 243 9.22 -1.97 -18.90
CA LEU A 243 9.20 -3.34 -18.41
C LEU A 243 7.76 -3.87 -18.26
N GLU A 244 6.81 -3.04 -17.78
CA GLU A 244 5.39 -3.39 -17.73
C GLU A 244 4.85 -3.70 -19.13
N ARG A 245 5.07 -2.82 -20.11
CA ARG A 245 4.59 -3.03 -21.48
C ARG A 245 5.10 -4.34 -22.06
N ALA A 246 6.38 -4.63 -21.84
CA ALA A 246 7.00 -5.85 -22.33
C ALA A 246 6.48 -7.11 -21.60
N ALA A 247 6.26 -7.02 -20.28
CA ALA A 247 5.68 -8.09 -19.47
C ALA A 247 4.21 -8.35 -19.82
N GLN A 248 3.43 -7.30 -20.04
CA GLN A 248 2.02 -7.38 -20.45
C GLN A 248 1.89 -7.98 -21.85
N ALA A 249 2.75 -7.58 -22.80
CA ALA A 249 2.76 -8.16 -24.14
C ALA A 249 2.99 -9.69 -24.09
N TYR A 250 3.86 -10.16 -23.20
CA TYR A 250 4.06 -11.59 -23.00
C TYR A 250 2.87 -12.25 -22.28
N ALA A 251 2.36 -11.65 -21.20
CA ALA A 251 1.18 -12.17 -20.49
C ALA A 251 -0.05 -12.31 -21.41
N ASN A 252 -0.25 -11.38 -22.35
CA ASN A 252 -1.33 -11.40 -23.34
C ASN A 252 -1.32 -12.65 -24.23
N THR A 253 -0.17 -13.32 -24.38
CA THR A 253 -0.06 -14.58 -25.14
C THR A 253 -0.51 -15.81 -24.36
N CYS A 254 -0.93 -15.63 -23.09
CA CYS A 254 -1.30 -16.70 -22.18
C CYS A 254 -0.30 -17.86 -22.09
N PRO A 255 0.99 -17.56 -21.81
CA PRO A 255 2.02 -18.57 -21.74
C PRO A 255 1.84 -19.51 -20.55
N SER A 256 2.33 -20.74 -20.68
CA SER A 256 2.38 -21.73 -19.59
C SER A 256 3.65 -21.63 -18.74
N GLU A 257 4.66 -20.91 -19.21
CA GLU A 257 5.97 -20.81 -18.58
C GLU A 257 6.67 -19.47 -18.85
N SER A 258 7.83 -19.27 -18.22
CA SER A 258 8.71 -18.12 -18.47
C SER A 258 9.15 -18.06 -19.94
N SER A 259 9.42 -16.84 -20.41
CA SER A 259 9.82 -16.62 -21.80
C SER A 259 11.14 -17.34 -22.17
N PRO A 260 11.26 -17.90 -23.39
CA PRO A 260 12.37 -18.77 -23.78
C PRO A 260 13.77 -18.13 -23.80
N SER A 261 13.88 -16.80 -23.76
CA SER A 261 15.18 -16.12 -23.71
C SER A 261 15.01 -14.64 -23.35
N LEU A 262 15.55 -14.27 -22.19
CA LEU A 262 15.83 -12.88 -21.87
C LEU A 262 17.31 -12.79 -21.57
N THR A 263 18.12 -12.53 -22.60
CA THR A 263 19.55 -12.24 -22.40
C THR A 263 19.75 -10.90 -21.70
N THR A 264 18.80 -9.97 -21.82
CA THR A 264 18.93 -8.57 -21.38
C THR A 264 18.16 -8.18 -20.11
N MET A 265 17.07 -8.86 -19.75
CA MET A 265 16.23 -8.52 -18.58
C MET A 265 15.88 -9.76 -17.75
N GLY A 266 15.60 -9.57 -16.46
CA GLY A 266 15.11 -10.65 -15.59
C GLY A 266 13.61 -10.86 -15.76
N GLU A 267 13.10 -12.04 -15.38
CA GLU A 267 11.66 -12.32 -15.39
C GLU A 267 11.25 -13.32 -14.31
N ASN A 268 10.11 -13.04 -13.68
CA ASN A 268 9.37 -13.98 -12.85
C ASN A 268 7.98 -14.20 -13.45
N PHE A 269 7.56 -15.47 -13.50
CA PHE A 269 6.27 -15.90 -14.03
C PHE A 269 5.46 -16.64 -12.95
N ALA A 270 4.16 -16.38 -12.86
CA ALA A 270 3.20 -17.19 -12.12
C ALA A 270 1.91 -17.37 -12.92
N SER A 271 1.28 -18.52 -12.75
CA SER A 271 -0.11 -18.77 -13.13
C SER A 271 -0.92 -18.98 -11.85
N ILE A 272 -1.89 -18.11 -11.61
CA ILE A 272 -2.68 -18.07 -10.36
C ILE A 272 -4.12 -18.46 -10.67
N SER A 273 -4.67 -19.43 -9.95
CA SER A 273 -6.12 -19.74 -10.06
C SER A 273 -6.94 -18.50 -9.70
N SER A 274 -7.88 -18.16 -10.57
CA SER A 274 -8.51 -16.85 -10.61
C SER A 274 -10.03 -16.87 -10.48
N ASP A 275 -10.62 -17.96 -9.95
CA ASP A 275 -12.06 -18.11 -9.66
C ASP A 275 -12.68 -16.79 -9.13
N ALA A 276 -13.24 -15.98 -10.04
CA ALA A 276 -13.65 -14.58 -9.83
C ALA A 276 -12.65 -13.59 -9.15
N LYS A 277 -11.39 -13.97 -8.88
CA LYS A 277 -10.42 -13.14 -8.14
C LYS A 277 -10.01 -11.85 -8.86
N PRO A 278 -10.06 -10.66 -8.25
CA PRO A 278 -9.51 -9.44 -8.85
C PRO A 278 -8.05 -9.60 -9.30
N PHE A 279 -7.67 -8.96 -10.41
CA PHE A 279 -6.28 -8.97 -10.92
C PHE A 279 -5.26 -8.57 -9.85
N TYR A 280 -5.61 -7.60 -9.01
CA TYR A 280 -4.81 -7.15 -7.87
C TYR A 280 -4.43 -8.31 -6.92
N ASP A 281 -5.37 -9.19 -6.59
CA ASP A 281 -5.12 -10.31 -5.68
C ASP A 281 -4.23 -11.35 -6.35
N CYS A 282 -4.44 -11.63 -7.64
CA CYS A 282 -3.57 -12.51 -8.41
C CYS A 282 -2.12 -11.98 -8.48
N VAL A 283 -1.93 -10.68 -8.70
CA VAL A 283 -0.60 -10.04 -8.72
C VAL A 283 0.07 -10.13 -7.35
N GLN A 284 -0.66 -9.87 -6.26
CA GLN A 284 -0.12 -10.02 -4.90
C GLN A 284 0.26 -11.47 -4.58
N GLU A 285 -0.59 -12.44 -4.94
CA GLU A 285 -0.30 -13.87 -4.78
C GLU A 285 0.94 -14.28 -5.57
N ALA A 286 1.08 -13.80 -6.81
CA ALA A 286 2.26 -14.04 -7.64
C ALA A 286 3.54 -13.53 -6.94
N ILE A 287 3.58 -12.27 -6.51
CA ILE A 287 4.76 -11.69 -5.83
C ILE A 287 5.07 -12.40 -4.51
N LYS A 288 4.04 -12.78 -3.74
CA LYS A 288 4.21 -13.60 -2.53
C LYS A 288 4.84 -14.96 -2.87
N SER A 289 4.39 -15.61 -3.94
CA SER A 289 4.89 -16.90 -4.39
C SER A 289 6.35 -16.84 -4.88
N PHE A 290 6.75 -15.73 -5.52
CA PHE A 290 8.12 -15.51 -5.97
C PHE A 290 9.07 -15.46 -4.78
N TRP A 291 8.73 -14.66 -3.77
CA TRP A 291 9.55 -14.52 -2.58
C TRP A 291 9.53 -15.77 -1.70
N SER A 292 8.41 -16.49 -1.62
CA SER A 292 8.28 -17.63 -0.70
C SER A 292 9.14 -18.83 -1.06
N GLN A 293 9.79 -18.86 -2.24
CA GLN A 293 10.71 -19.93 -2.60
C GLN A 293 11.86 -20.10 -1.59
N ILE A 294 12.31 -19.00 -0.96
CA ILE A 294 13.36 -19.05 0.07
C ILE A 294 12.90 -19.73 1.38
N LYS A 295 11.61 -20.00 1.56
CA LYS A 295 11.12 -20.68 2.77
C LYS A 295 11.48 -22.16 2.78
N SER A 296 11.44 -22.82 1.61
CA SER A 296 11.74 -24.25 1.48
C SER A 296 13.15 -24.51 0.97
N GLU A 297 13.79 -23.51 0.34
CA GLU A 297 15.13 -23.62 -0.23
C GLU A 297 16.13 -22.75 0.51
N SER A 298 17.40 -23.17 0.49
CA SER A 298 18.50 -22.39 1.03
C SER A 298 19.48 -21.93 -0.04
N ILE A 299 20.08 -20.78 0.22
CA ILE A 299 21.21 -20.21 -0.49
C ILE A 299 22.48 -20.48 0.31
N ASN A 300 23.60 -20.69 -0.39
CA ASN A 300 24.90 -20.90 0.26
C ASN A 300 25.32 -19.68 1.10
N SER A 301 26.19 -19.89 2.08
CA SER A 301 26.66 -18.84 2.99
C SER A 301 27.39 -17.68 2.31
N ARG A 302 27.87 -17.85 1.07
CA ARG A 302 28.49 -16.77 0.28
C ARG A 302 27.47 -15.94 -0.49
N VAL A 303 26.17 -16.25 -0.38
CA VAL A 303 25.06 -15.64 -1.13
C VAL A 303 25.28 -15.61 -2.64
N MET A 304 26.03 -16.61 -3.14
CA MET A 304 26.39 -16.73 -4.56
C MET A 304 25.29 -17.43 -5.35
N PHE A 305 25.00 -16.93 -6.55
CA PHE A 305 24.13 -17.61 -7.49
C PHE A 305 24.96 -18.60 -8.33
N THR A 306 24.93 -19.89 -7.97
CA THR A 306 25.74 -20.92 -8.62
C THR A 306 24.95 -21.69 -9.67
N GLU A 307 25.64 -22.36 -10.58
CA GLU A 307 25.02 -23.28 -11.56
C GLU A 307 24.18 -24.36 -10.85
N LYS A 308 24.67 -24.90 -9.73
CA LYS A 308 23.92 -25.84 -8.87
C LYS A 308 22.63 -25.25 -8.30
N LEU A 309 22.58 -23.94 -8.04
CA LEU A 309 21.36 -23.27 -7.58
C LEU A 309 20.38 -23.06 -8.74
N MET A 310 20.90 -22.67 -9.91
CA MET A 310 20.14 -22.49 -11.15
C MET A 310 19.44 -23.78 -11.60
N THR A 311 20.17 -24.90 -11.62
CA THR A 311 19.66 -26.19 -12.14
C THR A 311 18.92 -27.02 -11.10
N ARG A 312 18.75 -26.51 -9.88
CA ARG A 312 18.03 -27.23 -8.83
C ARG A 312 16.53 -27.31 -9.17
N PRO A 313 15.89 -28.49 -9.11
CA PRO A 313 14.47 -28.67 -9.49
C PRO A 313 13.48 -27.73 -8.79
N LYS A 314 13.79 -27.27 -7.57
CA LYS A 314 13.00 -26.30 -6.81
C LYS A 314 13.78 -25.03 -6.48
N GLY A 315 14.87 -24.75 -7.20
CA GLY A 315 15.76 -23.63 -6.93
C GLY A 315 15.01 -22.31 -6.74
N PRO A 316 15.44 -21.44 -5.81
CA PRO A 316 14.73 -20.21 -5.46
C PRO A 316 14.96 -19.08 -6.49
N LEU A 317 14.86 -19.39 -7.79
CA LEU A 317 15.24 -18.49 -8.89
C LEU A 317 14.42 -17.19 -8.92
N LYS A 318 13.14 -17.27 -8.54
CA LYS A 318 12.25 -16.11 -8.50
C LYS A 318 12.55 -15.22 -7.30
N PHE A 319 12.87 -15.84 -6.17
CA PHE A 319 13.37 -15.12 -5.00
C PHE A 319 14.69 -14.42 -5.31
N THR A 320 15.67 -15.11 -5.91
CA THR A 320 16.99 -14.52 -6.19
C THR A 320 16.91 -13.36 -7.16
N GLN A 321 15.99 -13.37 -8.13
CA GLN A 321 15.72 -12.23 -9.00
C GLN A 321 15.18 -11.02 -8.23
N MET A 322 14.23 -11.22 -7.30
CA MET A 322 13.72 -10.14 -6.45
C MET A 322 14.76 -9.61 -5.46
N ALA A 323 15.62 -10.49 -4.97
CA ALA A 323 16.68 -10.20 -4.00
C ALA A 323 17.94 -9.57 -4.61
N TRP A 324 18.06 -9.59 -5.94
CA TRP A 324 19.29 -9.21 -6.64
C TRP A 324 19.64 -7.74 -6.41
N ALA A 325 20.81 -7.46 -5.83
CA ALA A 325 21.18 -6.14 -5.33
C ALA A 325 21.09 -5.05 -6.40
N THR A 326 21.66 -5.30 -7.58
CA THR A 326 21.78 -4.31 -8.67
C THR A 326 20.50 -4.10 -9.46
N THR A 327 19.53 -5.02 -9.36
CA THR A 327 18.20 -4.84 -9.97
C THR A 327 17.46 -3.72 -9.26
N HIS A 328 17.16 -2.65 -9.97
CA HIS A 328 16.54 -1.46 -9.41
C HIS A 328 15.33 -0.97 -10.22
N GLU A 329 14.89 -1.71 -11.23
CA GLU A 329 13.64 -1.46 -11.95
C GLU A 329 12.80 -2.72 -12.02
N VAL A 330 11.48 -2.56 -11.88
CA VAL A 330 10.50 -3.63 -12.07
C VAL A 330 9.28 -3.13 -12.83
N GLY A 331 8.73 -3.96 -13.71
CA GLY A 331 7.42 -3.73 -14.33
C GLY A 331 6.72 -5.06 -14.54
N CYS A 332 5.41 -5.12 -14.30
CA CYS A 332 4.67 -6.38 -14.38
C CYS A 332 3.43 -6.26 -15.27
N GLY A 333 3.07 -7.35 -15.93
CA GLY A 333 1.83 -7.51 -16.68
C GLY A 333 1.00 -8.67 -16.13
N ALA A 334 -0.32 -8.59 -16.31
CA ALA A 334 -1.24 -9.64 -15.91
C ALA A 334 -2.33 -9.85 -16.97
N GLN A 335 -2.67 -11.12 -17.24
CA GLN A 335 -3.70 -11.47 -18.22
C GLN A 335 -4.53 -12.65 -17.72
N ARG A 336 -5.85 -12.58 -17.92
CA ARG A 336 -6.76 -13.71 -17.71
C ARG A 336 -6.63 -14.72 -18.86
N CYS A 337 -6.35 -15.97 -18.50
CA CYS A 337 -6.06 -17.08 -19.40
C CYS A 337 -6.87 -18.30 -18.94
N GLY A 338 -8.14 -18.35 -19.35
CA GLY A 338 -9.10 -19.34 -18.86
C GLY A 338 -9.40 -19.15 -17.36
N ALA A 339 -9.28 -20.23 -16.59
CA ALA A 339 -9.49 -20.22 -15.13
C ALA A 339 -8.35 -19.55 -14.34
N ASN A 340 -7.22 -19.25 -15.00
CA ASN A 340 -6.03 -18.70 -14.35
C ASN A 340 -5.76 -17.26 -14.80
N THR A 341 -4.97 -16.54 -14.00
CA THR A 341 -4.36 -15.27 -14.35
C THR A 341 -2.86 -15.51 -14.44
N VAL A 342 -2.31 -15.26 -15.62
CA VAL A 342 -0.86 -15.22 -15.83
C VAL A 342 -0.36 -13.87 -15.33
N VAL A 343 0.66 -13.90 -14.48
CA VAL A 343 1.37 -12.71 -14.00
C VAL A 343 2.84 -12.84 -14.36
N VAL A 344 3.36 -11.82 -15.04
CA VAL A 344 4.76 -11.72 -15.48
C VAL A 344 5.34 -10.45 -14.87
N CYS A 345 6.46 -10.54 -14.15
CA CYS A 345 7.22 -9.38 -13.71
C CYS A 345 8.59 -9.41 -14.35
N ARG A 346 9.01 -8.29 -14.95
CA ARG A 346 10.33 -8.11 -15.57
C ARG A 346 11.18 -7.15 -14.78
N TYR A 347 12.49 -7.36 -14.86
CA TYR A 347 13.47 -6.75 -13.97
C TYR A 347 14.67 -6.20 -14.73
N SER A 348 15.10 -4.99 -14.39
CA SER A 348 16.30 -4.37 -14.97
C SER A 348 17.21 -3.77 -13.88
N PRO A 349 18.54 -3.92 -14.02
CA PRO A 349 19.23 -4.94 -14.81
C PRO A 349 18.79 -6.36 -14.44
N ARG A 350 19.09 -7.35 -15.27
CA ARG A 350 18.76 -8.75 -14.95
C ARG A 350 19.53 -9.25 -13.73
N GLY A 351 18.89 -10.13 -12.96
CA GLY A 351 19.55 -10.91 -11.92
C GLY A 351 19.94 -12.30 -12.41
N ASN A 352 20.17 -13.20 -11.44
CA ASN A 352 20.40 -14.62 -11.68
C ASN A 352 21.57 -14.90 -12.63
N ILE A 353 22.66 -14.14 -12.49
CA ILE A 353 23.89 -14.32 -13.27
C ILE A 353 24.76 -15.36 -12.55
N VAL A 354 25.09 -16.45 -13.25
CA VAL A 354 25.90 -17.54 -12.68
C VAL A 354 27.26 -17.01 -12.23
N ASN A 355 27.70 -17.48 -11.08
CA ASN A 355 28.96 -17.10 -10.44
C ASN A 355 29.03 -15.63 -10.02
N GLN A 356 27.90 -14.95 -9.87
CA GLN A 356 27.82 -13.65 -9.20
C GLN A 356 27.11 -13.75 -7.86
N SER A 357 27.45 -12.84 -6.94
CA SER A 357 26.73 -12.68 -5.67
C SER A 357 25.36 -12.09 -5.92
N ILE A 358 24.34 -12.59 -5.23
CA ILE A 358 22.98 -12.01 -5.28
C ILE A 358 23.01 -10.60 -4.68
N TYR A 359 23.79 -10.40 -3.61
CA TYR A 359 24.09 -9.12 -3.00
C TYR A 359 25.43 -9.20 -2.25
N SER A 360 25.99 -8.05 -1.87
CA SER A 360 27.19 -7.99 -1.04
C SER A 360 26.82 -8.10 0.44
N GLN A 361 27.51 -8.96 1.18
CA GLN A 361 27.26 -9.10 2.62
C GLN A 361 27.85 -7.91 3.38
N GLY A 362 27.17 -7.47 4.44
CA GLY A 362 27.66 -6.43 5.34
C GLY A 362 26.52 -5.66 5.99
N PRO A 363 26.83 -4.68 6.85
CA PRO A 363 25.83 -3.76 7.37
C PRO A 363 25.05 -3.11 6.23
N MET A 364 23.74 -2.94 6.40
CA MET A 364 22.89 -2.32 5.38
C MET A 364 23.45 -0.95 4.97
N CYS A 365 23.40 -0.67 3.68
CA CYS A 365 23.94 0.53 3.05
C CYS A 365 25.47 0.76 3.12
N SER A 366 26.26 -0.13 3.74
CA SER A 366 27.70 0.09 3.89
C SER A 366 28.49 0.01 2.57
N ALA A 367 27.86 -0.43 1.48
CA ALA A 367 28.46 -0.57 0.16
C ALA A 367 27.55 -0.04 -0.96
N CYS A 368 26.73 0.97 -0.68
CA CYS A 368 25.95 1.64 -1.71
C CYS A 368 26.86 2.34 -2.72
N PRO A 369 26.74 2.09 -4.05
CA PRO A 369 27.69 2.59 -5.05
C PRO A 369 27.87 4.11 -5.11
N LYS A 370 26.79 4.89 -4.85
CA LYS A 370 26.84 6.36 -4.76
C LYS A 370 26.84 6.87 -3.31
N GLY A 371 27.00 5.98 -2.34
CA GLY A 371 26.73 6.27 -0.93
C GLY A 371 25.23 6.45 -0.65
N GLY A 372 24.92 6.90 0.57
CA GLY A 372 23.55 7.10 1.04
C GLY A 372 22.86 5.82 1.53
N CYS A 373 21.80 6.03 2.28
CA CYS A 373 20.92 4.97 2.76
C CYS A 373 19.50 5.52 2.77
N ILE A 374 18.54 4.78 2.25
CA ILE A 374 17.14 5.16 2.34
C ILE A 374 16.73 5.04 3.82
N GLU A 375 16.39 6.18 4.42
CA GLU A 375 15.92 6.32 5.80
C GLU A 375 14.38 6.25 5.92
N ASP A 376 13.67 5.93 4.82
CA ASP A 376 12.23 5.67 4.86
C ASP A 376 11.93 4.55 5.85
N SER A 377 11.22 4.86 6.93
CA SER A 377 10.85 3.91 7.99
C SER A 377 10.06 2.71 7.49
N ARG A 378 9.43 2.81 6.31
CA ARG A 378 8.69 1.71 5.66
C ARG A 378 9.62 0.70 4.98
N GLN A 379 10.77 1.15 4.46
CA GLN A 379 11.70 0.35 3.65
C GLN A 379 13.17 0.74 3.93
N PRO A 380 13.62 0.76 5.21
CA PRO A 380 14.93 1.28 5.55
C PRO A 380 16.05 0.37 5.05
N GLY A 381 17.26 0.91 4.89
CA GLY A 381 18.44 0.08 4.62
C GLY A 381 18.64 -0.28 3.14
N LEU A 382 17.95 0.40 2.23
CA LEU A 382 18.15 0.26 0.78
C LEU A 382 19.07 1.36 0.24
N CYS A 383 19.80 1.07 -0.84
CA CYS A 383 20.56 2.07 -1.57
C CYS A 383 19.63 2.90 -2.47
N PRO A 384 19.83 4.22 -2.58
CA PRO A 384 19.11 5.04 -3.56
C PRO A 384 19.32 4.55 -4.99
N SER A 385 18.26 4.45 -5.79
CA SER A 385 18.35 4.13 -7.21
C SER A 385 19.03 5.25 -8.02
N TYR A 386 19.41 4.94 -9.26
CA TYR A 386 20.30 5.77 -10.09
C TYR A 386 19.76 7.12 -10.51
#